data_AF-A0A924ELY3-F1
#
_entry.id   AF-A0A924ELY3-F1
#
_cell.length_a   1.000
_cell.length_b   1.000
_cell.length_c   1.000
_cell.angle_alpha   90.00
_cell.angle_beta   90.00
_cell.angle_gamma   90.00
#
_symmetry.space_group_name_H-M   'P 1'
#
loop_
_entity.id
_entity.type
_entity.pdbx_description
1 polymer ?
#
loop_
_entity_poly.entity_id
_entity_poly.type
_entity_poly.pdbx_seq_one_letter_code
_entity_poly.pdbx_strand_id
1 'polypeptide(L)'
;MSVTLFAENHFSLLVTGVGTFQISGDEDEIGDEERNGLINFNATAIMFPYLRAFITTLTSNLGDVTSPIILPTRFFKGDLEVVSSLD
;
A
#
# COMPACT_ATOMS: atom_id res chain seq x y z
N MET A 1 -9.72 0.26 9.56
CA MET A 1 -9.33 1.39 8.70
C MET A 1 -9.93 2.64 9.32
N SER A 2 -9.11 3.52 9.92
CA SER A 2 -9.54 4.83 10.44
C SER A 2 -8.91 5.92 9.57
N VAL A 3 -9.69 6.91 9.17
CA VAL A 3 -9.23 8.04 8.35
C VAL A 3 -9.71 9.33 9.02
N THR A 4 -8.80 10.26 9.25
CA THR A 4 -9.08 11.59 9.82
C THR A 4 -8.50 12.64 8.86
N LEU A 5 -9.29 13.63 8.46
CA LEU A 5 -8.92 14.57 7.40
C LEU A 5 -9.26 16.02 7.79
N PHE A 6 -8.30 16.94 7.68
CA PHE A 6 -8.42 18.38 7.90
C PHE A 6 -7.73 19.13 6.76
N ALA A 7 -8.32 20.20 6.22
CA ALA A 7 -7.65 21.06 5.22
C ALA A 7 -8.26 22.47 5.07
N GLU A 8 -7.45 23.51 5.28
CA GLU A 8 -7.73 24.92 4.88
C GLU A 8 -7.02 25.33 3.57
N ASN A 9 -5.99 24.60 3.11
CA ASN A 9 -5.24 24.87 1.85
C ASN A 9 -4.57 23.63 1.24
N HIS A 10 -4.23 22.64 2.06
CA HIS A 10 -3.73 21.33 1.66
C HIS A 10 -4.29 20.29 2.63
N PHE A 11 -4.36 19.03 2.20
CA PHE A 11 -4.75 17.93 3.07
C PHE A 11 -3.61 16.92 3.18
N SER A 12 -3.50 16.28 4.35
CA SER A 12 -2.58 15.17 4.58
C SER A 12 -3.38 13.87 4.66
N LEU A 13 -2.98 12.87 3.90
CA LEU A 13 -3.62 11.56 3.88
C LEU A 13 -2.59 10.47 4.15
N LEU A 14 -2.78 9.75 5.25
CA LEU A 14 -2.05 8.53 5.58
C LEU A 14 -2.97 7.33 5.32
N VAL A 15 -2.51 6.35 4.54
CA VAL A 15 -3.25 5.13 4.25
C VAL A 15 -2.37 3.93 4.56
N THR A 16 -2.83 3.08 5.48
CA THR A 16 -2.18 1.81 5.80
C THR A 16 -2.98 0.67 5.20
N GLY A 17 -2.37 -0.09 4.31
CA GLY A 17 -2.91 -1.33 3.75
C GLY A 17 -2.23 -2.53 4.38
N VAL A 18 -3.02 -3.49 4.84
CA VAL A 18 -2.52 -4.79 5.35
C VAL A 18 -3.01 -5.88 4.41
N GLY A 19 -2.10 -6.72 3.95
CA GLY A 19 -2.41 -7.88 3.12
C GLY A 19 -1.82 -9.14 3.74
N THR A 20 -2.64 -10.19 3.85
CA THR A 20 -2.18 -11.51 4.26
C THR A 20 -1.92 -12.33 3.01
N PHE A 21 -0.70 -12.83 2.88
CA PHE A 21 -0.26 -13.64 1.75
C PHE A 21 0.16 -15.02 2.24
N GLN A 22 -0.06 -16.02 1.40
CA GLN A 22 0.43 -17.38 1.60
C GLN A 22 1.25 -17.77 0.38
N ILE A 23 2.40 -18.38 0.62
CA ILE A 23 3.24 -18.95 -0.43
C ILE A 23 2.85 -20.43 -0.54
N SER A 24 2.56 -20.88 -1.75
CA SER A 24 2.24 -22.28 -2.03
C SER A 24 3.49 -22.98 -2.57
N GLY A 25 4.09 -23.86 -1.77
CA GLY A 25 5.33 -24.59 -2.10
C GLY A 25 6.04 -25.08 -0.84
N ASP A 26 7.14 -25.83 -0.98
CA ASP A 26 8.02 -26.13 0.16
C ASP A 26 8.73 -24.84 0.59
N GLU A 27 8.33 -24.29 1.74
CA GLU A 27 8.93 -23.08 2.30
C GLU A 27 10.44 -23.24 2.56
N ASP A 28 10.88 -24.49 2.78
CA ASP A 28 12.28 -24.86 3.00
C ASP A 28 13.14 -24.79 1.72
N GLU A 29 12.52 -24.80 0.52
CA GLU A 29 13.23 -24.65 -0.76
C GLU A 29 13.42 -23.18 -1.18
N ILE A 30 12.64 -22.26 -0.58
CA ILE A 30 12.68 -20.84 -0.93
C ILE A 30 13.73 -20.15 -0.06
N GLY A 31 14.84 -19.76 -0.67
CA GLY A 31 15.89 -19.00 0.01
C GLY A 31 15.38 -17.66 0.54
N ASP A 32 16.01 -17.16 1.61
CA ASP A 32 15.65 -15.89 2.27
C ASP A 32 15.60 -14.69 1.31
N GLU A 33 16.49 -14.65 0.32
CA GLU A 33 16.54 -13.58 -0.69
C GLU A 33 15.29 -13.59 -1.59
N GLU A 34 14.86 -14.77 -2.02
CA GLU A 34 13.66 -14.93 -2.86
C GLU A 34 12.40 -14.62 -2.06
N ARG A 35 12.33 -15.09 -0.81
CA ARG A 35 11.25 -14.76 0.12
C ARG A 35 11.12 -13.25 0.35
N ASN A 36 12.24 -12.57 0.57
CA ASN A 36 12.26 -11.11 0.72
C ASN A 36 11.81 -10.41 -0.57
N GLY A 37 12.20 -10.89 -1.75
CA GLY A 37 11.71 -10.38 -3.02
C GLY A 37 10.20 -10.56 -3.22
N LEU A 38 9.64 -11.69 -2.77
CA LEU A 38 8.20 -11.93 -2.78
C LEU A 38 7.46 -10.94 -1.88
N ILE A 39 7.99 -10.63 -0.71
CA ILE A 39 7.37 -9.71 0.24
C ILE A 39 7.52 -8.24 -0.23
N ASN A 40 8.75 -7.80 -0.51
CA ASN A 40 9.06 -6.39 -0.76
C ASN A 40 8.61 -5.90 -2.15
N PHE A 41 8.56 -6.79 -3.14
CA PHE A 41 8.17 -6.42 -4.50
C PHE A 41 6.80 -6.96 -4.88
N ASN A 42 6.60 -8.26 -4.77
CA ASN A 42 5.43 -8.91 -5.33
C ASN A 42 4.18 -8.62 -4.48
N ALA A 43 4.24 -8.84 -3.17
CA ALA A 43 3.12 -8.56 -2.28
C ALA A 43 2.75 -7.07 -2.30
N THR A 44 3.73 -6.16 -2.30
CA THR A 44 3.49 -4.71 -2.42
C THR A 44 2.86 -4.34 -3.76
N ALA A 45 3.36 -4.91 -4.87
CA ALA A 45 2.80 -4.68 -6.19
C ALA A 45 1.34 -5.19 -6.31
N ILE A 46 1.01 -6.30 -5.65
CA ILE A 46 -0.36 -6.82 -5.58
C ILE A 46 -1.25 -5.90 -4.75
N MET A 47 -0.77 -5.34 -3.63
CA MET A 47 -1.55 -4.44 -2.77
C MET A 47 -1.76 -3.04 -3.38
N PHE A 48 -0.80 -2.54 -4.16
CA PHE A 48 -0.82 -1.15 -4.64
C PHE A 48 -2.07 -0.75 -5.44
N PRO A 49 -2.61 -1.58 -6.37
CA PRO A 49 -3.88 -1.29 -7.04
C PRO A 49 -5.03 -0.99 -6.08
N TYR A 50 -5.12 -1.70 -4.95
CA TYR A 50 -6.16 -1.48 -3.94
C TYR A 50 -5.97 -0.14 -3.23
N LEU A 51 -4.74 0.20 -2.84
CA LEU A 51 -4.42 1.50 -2.24
C LEU A 51 -4.71 2.65 -3.22
N ARG A 52 -4.31 2.50 -4.47
CA ARG A 52 -4.58 3.47 -5.55
C ARG A 52 -6.08 3.67 -5.77
N ALA A 53 -6.84 2.57 -5.86
CA ALA A 53 -8.29 2.62 -6.05
C ALA A 53 -8.97 3.28 -4.85
N PHE A 54 -8.52 2.98 -3.63
CA PHE A 54 -9.01 3.61 -2.40
C PHE A 54 -8.77 5.13 -2.43
N ILE A 55 -7.53 5.59 -2.69
CA ILE A 55 -7.20 7.01 -2.73
C ILE A 55 -7.98 7.74 -3.83
N THR A 56 -8.09 7.13 -5.01
CA THR A 56 -8.87 7.70 -6.14
C THR A 56 -10.34 7.82 -5.74
N THR A 57 -10.90 6.80 -5.10
CA THR A 57 -12.31 6.78 -4.68
C THR A 57 -12.56 7.79 -3.57
N LEU A 58 -11.71 7.83 -2.56
CA LEU A 58 -11.80 8.78 -1.45
C LEU A 58 -11.80 10.21 -2.00
N THR A 59 -10.79 10.56 -2.81
CA THR A 59 -10.64 11.91 -3.35
C THR A 59 -11.71 12.29 -4.35
N SER A 60 -12.22 11.33 -5.14
CA SER A 60 -13.41 11.56 -6.00
C SER A 60 -14.66 11.89 -5.19
N ASN A 61 -14.81 11.31 -4.01
CA ASN A 61 -15.96 11.54 -3.14
C ASN A 61 -15.85 12.80 -2.27
N LEU A 62 -14.71 13.50 -2.29
CA LEU A 62 -14.54 14.77 -1.58
C LEU A 62 -15.19 15.97 -2.33
N GLY A 63 -15.82 15.73 -3.48
CA GLY A 63 -16.52 16.76 -4.24
C GLY A 63 -15.58 17.87 -4.72
N ASP A 64 -15.92 19.12 -4.43
CA ASP A 64 -15.15 20.29 -4.88
C ASP A 64 -13.92 20.61 -4.02
N VAL A 65 -13.62 19.81 -2.99
CA VAL A 65 -12.46 20.04 -2.11
C VAL A 65 -11.15 19.72 -2.82
N THR A 66 -11.11 18.66 -3.64
CA THR A 66 -9.95 18.26 -4.42
C THR A 66 -10.39 17.50 -5.66
N SER A 67 -9.69 17.68 -6.78
CA SER A 67 -9.85 16.78 -7.92
C SER A 67 -9.42 15.35 -7.54
N PRO A 68 -9.97 14.32 -8.22
CA PRO A 68 -9.56 12.93 -8.02
C PRO A 68 -8.04 12.76 -8.15
N ILE A 69 -7.42 12.19 -7.13
CA ILE A 69 -5.99 11.88 -7.16
C ILE A 69 -5.80 10.50 -7.79
N ILE A 70 -5.25 10.49 -9.00
CA ILE A 70 -4.88 9.27 -9.70
C ILE A 70 -3.39 9.04 -9.51
N LEU A 71 -3.03 8.09 -8.63
CA LEU A 71 -1.64 7.70 -8.47
C LEU A 71 -1.11 7.01 -9.74
N PRO A 72 0.09 7.35 -10.24
CA PRO A 72 0.68 6.67 -11.38
C PRO A 72 1.06 5.23 -11.02
N THR A 73 1.25 4.40 -12.05
CA THR A 73 1.83 3.07 -11.86
C THR A 73 3.22 3.20 -11.23
N ARG A 74 3.52 2.32 -10.26
CA ARG A 74 4.79 2.30 -9.55
C ARG A 74 5.46 0.95 -9.74
N PHE A 75 6.76 1.00 -10.01
CA PHE A 75 7.64 -0.14 -9.87
C PHE A 75 8.21 -0.11 -8.46
N PHE A 76 7.91 -1.12 -7.65
CA PHE A 76 8.44 -1.24 -6.30
C PHE A 76 9.88 -1.76 -6.36
N LYS A 77 10.76 -1.08 -5.62
CA LYS A 77 12.19 -1.38 -5.49
C LYS A 77 12.62 -1.00 -4.07
N GLY A 78 13.65 -1.67 -3.56
CA GLY A 78 14.11 -1.51 -2.18
C GLY A 78 13.36 -2.39 -1.17
N ASP A 79 13.76 -2.28 0.09
CA ASP A 79 13.23 -3.11 1.16
C ASP A 79 12.13 -2.39 1.92
N LEU A 80 11.09 -3.13 2.31
CA LEU A 80 10.09 -2.61 3.24
C LEU A 80 10.66 -2.62 4.65
N GLU A 81 10.38 -1.56 5.40
CA GLU A 81 10.70 -1.50 6.81
C GLU A 81 9.86 -2.54 7.57
N VAL A 82 10.52 -3.41 8.31
CA VAL A 82 9.85 -4.43 9.12
C VAL A 82 9.31 -3.76 10.38
N VAL A 83 8.00 -3.60 10.45
CA VAL A 83 7.33 -3.06 11.64
C VAL A 83 7.15 -4.19 12.65
N SER A 84 7.96 -4.18 13.72
CA SER A 84 7.94 -5.21 14.77
C SER A 84 6.84 -5.00 15.83
N SER A 85 6.15 -3.86 15.85
CA SER A 85 5.00 -3.61 16.73
C SER A 85 3.94 -2.74 16.05
N LEU A 86 2.70 -3.25 16.04
CA LEU A 86 1.49 -2.46 15.76
C LEU A 86 1.02 -1.89 17.11
N ASP A 87 1.62 -0.80 17.56
CA ASP A 87 1.10 -0.02 18.70
C ASP A 87 -0.04 0.91 18.26
#